data_AF-M6WAC6-F1
#
_entry.id   AF-M6WAC6-F1
#
_cell.length_a   1.000
_cell.length_b   1.000
_cell.length_c   1.000
_cell.angle_alpha   90.00
_cell.angle_beta   90.00
_cell.angle_gamma   90.00
#
_symmetry.space_group_name_H-M   'P 1'
#
loop_
_entity.id
_entity.type
_entity.pdbx_description
1 polymer ?
#
loop_
_entity_poly.entity_id
_entity_poly.type
_entity_poly.pdbx_seq_one_letter_code
_entity_poly.pdbx_strand_id
1 'polypeptide(L)' 'MPSKTPQVLVAIGPESGFVRNEIDFWKRFGFKKLNLSSRVLRTETAVAFLLSRLEEKNLFLKT' A
#
# COMPACT_ATOMS: atom_id res chain seq x y z
N MET A 1 -8.95 -0.02 25.46
CA MET A 1 -7.64 -0.52 24.99
C MET A 1 -7.59 -0.31 23.49
N PRO A 2 -6.56 0.32 22.90
CA PRO A 2 -6.45 0.37 21.44
C PRO A 2 -6.44 -1.07 20.91
N SER A 3 -7.18 -1.33 19.83
CA SER A 3 -7.31 -2.67 19.26
C SER A 3 -5.93 -3.21 18.86
N LYS A 4 -5.69 -4.50 19.11
CA LYS A 4 -4.45 -5.23 18.76
C LYS A 4 -4.26 -5.43 17.24
N THR A 5 -4.97 -4.67 16.41
CA THR A 5 -4.90 -4.82 14.95
C THR A 5 -3.79 -3.92 14.41
N PRO A 6 -2.76 -4.46 13.72
CA PRO A 6 -1.72 -3.64 13.14
C PRO A 6 -2.33 -2.67 12.12
N GLN A 7 -2.13 -1.38 12.34
CA GLN A 7 -2.58 -0.34 11.42
C GLN A 7 -1.57 -0.20 10.29
N VAL A 8 -2.03 -0.31 9.05
CA VAL A 8 -1.22 -0.15 7.85
C VAL A 8 -1.62 1.15 7.17
N LEU A 9 -0.64 2.03 6.93
CA LEU A 9 -0.82 3.24 6.12
C LEU A 9 -0.03 3.09 4.82
N VAL A 10 -0.68 3.34 3.69
CA VAL A 10 -0.05 3.25 2.36
C VAL A 10 -0.34 4.52 1.57
N ALA A 11 0.70 5.11 0.98
CA ALA A 11 0.59 6.23 0.07
C ALA A 11 0.57 5.71 -1.37
N ILE A 12 -0.50 6.00 -2.10
CA ILE A 12 -0.66 5.66 -3.52
C ILE A 12 -0.69 6.98 -4.29
N GLY A 13 0.22 7.12 -5.24
CA GLY A 13 0.31 8.32 -6.07
C GLY A 13 -0.76 8.35 -7.15
N PRO A 14 -0.91 9.49 -7.84
CA PRO A 14 -1.72 9.56 -9.07
C PRO A 14 -1.07 8.70 -10.17
N GLU A 15 -1.74 8.60 -11.32
CA GLU A 15 -1.24 7.82 -12.47
C GLU A 15 0.16 8.26 -12.94
N SER A 16 0.50 9.54 -12.77
CA SER A 16 1.82 10.10 -13.07
C SER A 16 2.90 9.73 -12.04
N GLY A 17 2.52 9.09 -10.93
CA GLY A 17 3.37 8.82 -9.79
C GLY A 17 3.68 10.07 -8.95
N PHE A 18 4.57 9.88 -7.98
CA PHE A 18 5.07 10.96 -7.12
C PHE A 18 6.30 11.63 -7.74
N VAL A 19 6.42 12.94 -7.53
CA VAL A 19 7.66 13.66 -7.84
C VAL A 19 8.73 13.39 -6.78
N ARG A 20 9.98 13.73 -7.09
CA ARG A 20 11.12 13.40 -6.23
C ARG A 20 10.99 13.92 -4.80
N ASN A 21 10.53 15.17 -4.64
CA ASN A 21 10.39 15.79 -3.32
C ASN A 21 9.31 15.12 -2.46
N GLU A 22 8.23 14.60 -3.06
CA GLU A 22 7.21 13.83 -2.35
C GLU A 22 7.75 12.48 -1.91
N ILE A 23 8.49 11.78 -2.78
CA ILE A 23 9.16 10.52 -2.44
C ILE A 23 10.10 10.72 -1.25
N ASP A 24 10.89 11.80 -1.26
CA ASP A 24 11.83 12.09 -0.20
C ASP A 24 11.13 12.55 1.10
N PHE A 25 9.97 13.22 1.00
CA PHE A 25 9.07 13.46 2.14
C PHE A 25 8.62 12.14 2.77
N TRP A 26 8.09 11.20 2.00
CA TRP A 26 7.62 9.91 2.52
C TRP A 26 8.74 9.12 3.21
N LYS A 27 9.94 9.08 2.62
CA LYS A 27 11.10 8.42 3.23
C LYS A 27 11.48 9.01 4.58
N ARG A 28 11.41 10.34 4.74
CA ARG A 28 11.69 11.02 6.03
C ARG A 28 10.73 10.59 7.14
N PHE A 29 9.49 10.24 6.78
CA PHE A 29 8.50 9.68 7.70
C PHE A 29 8.53 8.15 7.81
N GLY A 30 9.59 7.50 7.31
CA GLY A 30 9.79 6.06 7.47
C GLY A 30 9.00 5.18 6.51
N PHE A 31 8.38 5.74 5.46
CA PHE A 31 7.73 4.94 4.44
C PHE A 31 8.76 4.10 3.67
N LYS A 32 8.37 2.87 3.33
CA LYS A 32 9.16 1.94 2.53
C LYS A 32 8.54 1.79 1.15
N LYS A 33 9.39 1.63 0.13
CA LYS A 33 8.93 1.34 -1.23
C LYS A 33 8.42 -0.10 -1.32
N LEU A 34 7.29 -0.30 -1.98
CA LEU A 34 6.68 -1.60 -2.24
C LEU A 34 6.42 -1.75 -3.74
N ASN A 35 6.78 -2.89 -4.32
CA ASN A 35 6.37 -3.26 -5.67
C ASN A 35 5.14 -4.17 -5.56
N LEU A 36 3.99 -3.72 -6.07
CA LEU A 36 2.72 -4.45 -5.96
C LEU A 36 2.57 -5.56 -7.03
N SER A 37 3.14 -5.35 -8.22
CA SER A 37 2.98 -6.24 -9.36
C SER A 37 4.16 -6.10 -10.33
N SER A 38 4.33 -7.08 -11.22
CA SER A 38 5.25 -7.00 -12.37
C SER A 38 4.72 -6.13 -13.50
N ARG A 39 3.43 -5.76 -13.46
CA ARG A 39 2.77 -4.87 -14.42
C ARG A 39 2.47 -3.51 -13.78
N VAL A 40 2.51 -2.46 -14.58
CA VAL A 40 1.99 -1.14 -14.18
C VAL A 40 0.48 -1.27 -13.98
N LEU A 41 0.02 -0.91 -12.78
CA LEU A 41 -1.40 -0.91 -12.43
C LEU A 41 -1.92 0.52 -12.52
N ARG A 42 -3.16 0.67 -12.99
CA ARG A 42 -3.90 1.93 -12.79
C ARG A 42 -4.10 2.17 -11.30
N THR A 43 -4.20 3.44 -10.92
CA THR A 43 -4.33 3.86 -9.52
C THR A 43 -5.41 3.08 -8.76
N GLU A 44 -6.62 2.97 -9.32
CA GLU A 44 -7.74 2.23 -8.74
C GLU A 44 -7.50 0.72 -8.64
N THR A 45 -6.76 0.15 -9.61
CA THR A 45 -6.39 -1.27 -9.60
C THR A 45 -5.35 -1.56 -8.52
N ALA A 46 -4.39 -0.65 -8.31
CA ALA A 46 -3.40 -0.77 -7.25
C ALA A 46 -4.04 -0.75 -5.85
N VAL A 47 -5.04 0.12 -5.64
CA VAL A 47 -5.83 0.18 -4.39
C VAL A 47 -6.54 -1.15 -4.15
N ALA A 48 -7.33 -1.62 -5.13
CA ALA A 48 -8.09 -2.86 -5.00
C ALA A 48 -7.17 -4.06 -4.73
N PHE A 49 -6.08 -4.20 -5.50
CA PHE A 49 -5.10 -5.27 -5.34
C PHE A 49 -4.47 -5.28 -3.93
N LEU A 50 -4.05 -4.11 -3.44
CA LEU A 50 -3.43 -3.98 -2.12
C LEU A 50 -4.41 -4.39 -1.00
N LEU A 51 -5.66 -3.92 -1.05
CA LEU A 51 -6.67 -4.30 -0.06
C LEU A 51 -6.93 -5.81 -0.08
N SER A 52 -7.08 -6.42 -1.26
CA SER A 52 -7.21 -7.87 -1.39
C SER A 52 -6.01 -8.61 -0.81
N ARG A 53 -4.79 -8.09 -0.98
CA ARG A 53 -3.59 -8.71 -0.40
C ARG A 53 -3.53 -8.61 1.12
N LEU A 54 -3.92 -7.48 1.70
CA LEU A 54 -3.96 -7.28 3.14
C LEU A 54 -5.02 -8.18 3.80
N GLU A 55 -6.14 -8.40 3.13
CA GLU A 55 -7.23 -9.25 3.63
C GLU A 55 -7.09 -10.74 3.28
N GLU A 56 -6.14 -11.15 2.42
CA GLU A 56 -6.00 -12.55 1.96
C GLU A 56 -6.00 -13.55 3.11
N LYS A 57 -5.26 -13.26 4.19
CA LYS A 57 -5.18 -14.14 5.35
C LYS A 57 -6.52 -14.26 6.08
N ASN A 58 -7.27 -13.18 6.16
CA ASN A 58 -8.59 -13.14 6.81
C ASN A 58 -9.66 -13.82 5.97
N LEU A 59 -9.55 -13.71 4.64
CA LEU A 59 -10.54 -14.24 3.69
C LEU A 59 -10.33 -15.72 3.38
N PHE A 60 -9.08 -16.15 3.17
CA PHE A 60 -8.77 -17.46 2.59
C PHE A 60 -7.96 -18.38 3.52
N LEU A 61 -7.27 -17.83 4.51
CA LEU A 61 -6.45 -18.61 5.44
C LEU A 61 -7.05 -18.69 6.84
N LYS A 62 -8.39 -18.65 6.94
CA LYS A 62 -9.12 -18.95 8.19
C LYS A 62 -8.56 -20.24 8.81
N THR A 63 -7.70 -20.06 9.81
CA THR A 63 -7.19 -21.08 10.71
C THR A 63 -7.55 -20.62 12.11
#